data_AF-A0A937XNT3-F1
#
_entry.id   AF-A0A937XNT3-F1
#
_cell.length_a   1.000
_cell.length_b   1.000
_cell.length_c   1.000
_cell.angle_alpha   90.00
_cell.angle_beta   90.00
_cell.angle_gamma   90.00
#
_symmetry.space_group_name_H-M   'P 1'
#
loop_
_entity.id
_entity.type
_entity.pdbx_description
1 polymer ?
#
loop_
_entity_poly.entity_id
_entity_poly.type
_entity_poly.pdbx_seq_one_letter_code
_entity_poly.pdbx_strand_id
1 'polypeptide(L)'
;MIAIHCKAAFQEGKADRLTHPLHAGMYKLIETRKRWEQSTCELRRIRLYLIGEASGCSLRHCTIDDYHQWVRDAMLWRTYDVSYRIFPSIAALSADGVATVTISRIDKLLKTSWPNVLHMLDATHRRLKTDQDVEVDLMNLDKSKIYRALREADTWL
;
A
#
# COMPACT_ATOMS: atom_id res chain seq x y z
N MET A 1 -6.26 0.05 10.86
CA MET A 1 -5.51 -1.14 10.43
C MET A 1 -4.49 -1.45 11.49
N ILE A 2 -4.65 -2.58 12.18
CA ILE A 2 -3.77 -3.00 13.30
C ILE A 2 -2.80 -4.10 12.84
N ALA A 3 -2.95 -4.59 11.60
CA ALA A 3 -2.12 -5.66 11.05
C ALA A 3 -0.62 -5.36 11.07
N ILE A 4 0.15 -6.34 11.57
CA ILE A 4 1.62 -6.26 11.69
C ILE A 4 2.32 -6.90 10.47
N HIS A 5 1.59 -7.69 9.67
CA HIS A 5 2.11 -8.38 8.49
C HIS A 5 1.03 -8.54 7.40
N CYS A 6 1.44 -8.70 6.14
CA CYS A 6 0.55 -8.65 4.98
C CYS A 6 -0.57 -9.70 5.08
N LYS A 7 -0.25 -10.92 5.54
CA LYS A 7 -1.27 -11.96 5.74
C LYS A 7 -2.38 -11.53 6.71
N ALA A 8 -2.06 -10.78 7.77
CA ALA A 8 -3.06 -10.28 8.71
C ALA A 8 -3.90 -9.17 8.06
N ALA A 9 -3.25 -8.23 7.37
CA ALA A 9 -3.95 -7.17 6.66
C ALA A 9 -4.95 -7.72 5.62
N PHE A 10 -4.59 -8.83 4.96
CA PHE A 10 -5.49 -9.54 4.07
C PHE A 10 -6.72 -10.13 4.79
N GLN A 11 -6.53 -10.75 5.95
CA GLN A 11 -7.65 -11.32 6.70
C GLN A 11 -8.53 -10.23 7.32
N GLU A 12 -7.93 -9.16 7.83
CA GLU A 12 -8.62 -7.96 8.33
C GLU A 12 -9.50 -7.37 7.22
N GLY A 13 -8.95 -7.15 6.03
CA GLY A 13 -9.73 -6.64 4.89
C GLY A 13 -10.84 -7.59 4.43
N LYS A 14 -10.67 -8.91 4.54
CA LYS A 14 -11.76 -9.86 4.28
C LYS A 14 -12.86 -9.74 5.34
N ALA A 15 -12.48 -9.71 6.62
CA ALA A 15 -13.41 -9.62 7.73
C ALA A 15 -14.24 -8.32 7.67
N ASP A 16 -13.57 -7.19 7.45
CA ASP A 16 -14.21 -5.87 7.35
C ASP A 16 -15.16 -5.76 6.15
N ARG A 17 -14.93 -6.52 5.07
CA ARG A 17 -15.88 -6.53 3.96
C ARG A 17 -17.15 -7.31 4.31
N LEU A 18 -17.10 -8.30 5.20
CA LEU A 18 -18.31 -9.06 5.56
C LEU A 18 -19.36 -8.16 6.22
N THR A 19 -18.95 -7.13 6.96
CA THR A 19 -19.87 -6.18 7.61
C THR A 19 -20.42 -5.13 6.64
N HIS A 20 -19.77 -4.92 5.50
CA HIS A 20 -20.18 -3.97 4.48
C HIS A 20 -20.16 -4.67 3.13
N PRO A 21 -21.21 -5.30 2.59
CA PRO A 21 -21.16 -5.92 1.27
C PRO A 21 -21.07 -4.90 0.11
N LEU A 22 -20.60 -5.29 -1.08
CA LEU A 22 -20.59 -4.41 -2.27
C LEU A 22 -21.80 -4.64 -3.15
N HIS A 23 -22.35 -3.55 -3.70
CA HIS A 23 -23.48 -3.57 -4.62
C HIS A 23 -23.11 -3.23 -6.07
N ALA A 24 -21.92 -2.67 -6.31
CA ALA A 24 -21.41 -2.34 -7.62
C ALA A 24 -19.90 -2.63 -7.68
N GLY A 25 -19.50 -3.54 -8.57
CA GLY A 25 -18.12 -3.99 -8.71
C GLY A 25 -17.28 -3.01 -9.52
N MET A 26 -17.78 -2.60 -10.69
CA MET A 26 -17.05 -1.78 -11.65
C MET A 26 -16.64 -0.43 -11.07
N TYR A 27 -17.58 0.27 -10.42
CA TYR A 27 -17.31 1.53 -9.74
C TYR A 27 -16.17 1.41 -8.73
N LYS A 28 -16.17 0.34 -7.92
CA LYS A 28 -15.15 0.12 -6.88
C LYS A 28 -13.80 -0.32 -7.44
N LEU A 29 -13.77 -1.06 -8.53
CA LEU A 29 -12.52 -1.35 -9.24
C LEU A 29 -11.88 -0.06 -9.77
N ILE A 30 -12.68 0.84 -10.37
CA ILE A 30 -12.20 2.14 -10.85
C ILE A 30 -11.70 3.01 -9.69
N GLU A 31 -12.46 3.10 -8.60
CA GLU A 31 -12.06 3.85 -7.40
C GLU A 31 -10.73 3.31 -6.82
N THR A 32 -10.62 1.99 -6.72
CA THR A 32 -9.41 1.34 -6.19
C THR A 32 -8.22 1.59 -7.09
N ARG A 33 -8.39 1.49 -8.41
CA ARG A 33 -7.33 1.80 -9.38
C ARG A 33 -6.83 3.23 -9.23
N LYS A 34 -7.73 4.22 -9.18
CA LYS A 34 -7.36 5.65 -9.02
C LYS A 34 -6.56 5.88 -7.75
N ARG A 35 -7.02 5.31 -6.63
CA ARG A 35 -6.31 5.38 -5.34
C ARG A 35 -4.93 4.76 -5.41
N TRP A 36 -4.83 3.60 -6.06
CA TRP A 36 -3.58 2.89 -6.25
C TRP A 36 -2.60 3.66 -7.12
N GLU A 37 -3.06 4.32 -8.18
CA GLU A 37 -2.26 5.21 -9.01
C GLU A 37 -1.75 6.40 -8.20
N GLN A 38 -2.61 7.05 -7.41
CA GLN A 38 -2.24 8.16 -6.53
C GLN A 38 -1.20 7.74 -5.48
N SER A 39 -1.42 6.64 -4.78
CA SER A 39 -0.49 6.09 -3.80
C SER A 39 0.86 5.73 -4.43
N THR A 40 0.87 5.16 -5.65
CA THR A 40 2.13 4.86 -6.36
C THR A 40 2.86 6.14 -6.76
N CYS A 41 2.15 7.17 -7.22
CA CYS A 41 2.74 8.48 -7.51
C CYS A 41 3.34 9.10 -6.24
N GLU A 42 2.68 8.95 -5.10
CA GLU A 42 3.20 9.45 -3.83
C GLU A 42 4.49 8.72 -3.41
N LEU A 43 4.50 7.39 -3.47
CA LEU A 43 5.72 6.61 -3.20
C LEU A 43 6.89 6.99 -4.12
N ARG A 44 6.61 7.37 -5.37
CA ARG A 44 7.64 7.89 -6.29
C ARG A 44 8.17 9.25 -5.84
N ARG A 45 7.31 10.16 -5.37
CA ARG A 45 7.74 11.46 -4.82
C ARG A 45 8.59 11.28 -3.57
N ILE A 46 8.18 10.39 -2.66
CA ILE A 46 8.97 10.03 -1.48
C ILE A 46 10.34 9.52 -1.91
N ARG A 47 10.42 8.63 -2.91
CA ARG A 47 11.72 8.17 -3.44
C ARG A 47 12.58 9.34 -3.95
N LEU A 48 12.03 10.24 -4.76
CA LEU A 48 12.77 11.38 -5.31
C LEU A 48 13.27 12.32 -4.21
N TYR A 49 12.44 12.55 -3.19
CA TYR A 49 12.82 13.31 -2.01
C TYR A 49 13.99 12.67 -1.25
N LEU A 50 13.91 11.36 -0.98
CA LEU A 50 14.94 10.63 -0.23
C LEU A 50 16.31 10.57 -0.93
N ILE A 51 16.34 10.70 -2.27
CA ILE A 51 17.59 10.74 -3.04
C ILE A 51 18.05 12.18 -3.35
N GLY A 52 17.37 13.19 -2.80
CA GLY A 52 17.72 14.61 -3.00
C GLY A 52 17.36 15.17 -4.37
N GLU A 53 16.57 14.45 -5.18
CA GLU A 53 16.12 14.89 -6.51
C GLU A 53 14.83 15.73 -6.46
N ALA A 54 14.18 15.84 -5.30
CA ALA A 54 12.99 16.67 -5.10
C ALA A 54 12.96 17.30 -3.70
N SER A 55 12.28 18.45 -3.57
CA SER A 55 12.05 19.07 -2.26
C SER A 55 10.95 18.37 -1.48
N GLY A 56 10.95 18.51 -0.16
CA GLY A 56 9.89 17.97 0.70
C GLY A 56 8.50 18.56 0.38
N CYS A 57 8.44 19.80 -0.13
CA CYS A 57 7.20 20.43 -0.60
C CYS A 57 6.57 19.73 -1.82
N SER A 58 7.28 18.79 -2.46
CA SER A 58 6.74 18.00 -3.57
C SER A 58 5.78 16.89 -3.13
N LEU A 59 5.81 16.52 -1.84
CA LEU A 59 4.90 15.54 -1.23
C LEU A 59 3.48 16.14 -1.14
N ARG A 60 2.45 15.32 -1.40
CA ARG A 60 1.04 15.78 -1.51
C ARG A 60 0.09 15.11 -0.54
N HIS A 61 0.36 13.87 -0.16
CA HIS A 61 -0.50 13.06 0.70
C HIS A 61 0.20 12.64 2.00
N CYS A 62 1.47 12.99 2.11
CA CYS A 62 2.34 12.76 3.26
C CYS A 62 3.14 14.04 3.52
N THR A 63 3.55 14.25 4.76
CA THR A 63 4.52 15.24 5.18
C THR A 63 5.94 14.67 5.15
N ILE A 64 6.93 15.53 5.34
CA ILE A 64 8.32 15.13 5.57
C ILE A 64 8.43 14.26 6.82
N ASP A 65 7.56 14.44 7.80
CA ASP A 65 7.64 13.70 9.06
C ASP A 65 6.98 12.32 8.98
N ASP A 66 6.07 12.05 8.04
CA ASP A 66 5.29 10.80 7.97
C ASP A 66 5.61 9.91 6.75
N TYR A 67 6.55 10.31 5.87
CA TYR A 67 6.89 9.51 4.67
C TYR A 67 7.33 8.08 5.02
N HIS A 68 7.98 7.91 6.17
CA HIS A 68 8.48 6.62 6.62
C HIS A 68 7.32 5.66 6.92
N GLN A 69 6.25 6.16 7.53
CA GLN A 69 5.00 5.44 7.79
C GLN A 69 4.33 5.05 6.46
N TRP A 70 4.29 5.97 5.49
CA TRP A 70 3.74 5.71 4.16
C TRP A 70 4.47 4.57 3.44
N VAL A 71 5.81 4.55 3.47
CA VAL A 71 6.60 3.48 2.85
C VAL A 71 6.43 2.16 3.59
N ARG A 72 6.42 2.21 4.93
CA ARG A 72 6.28 1.02 5.78
C ARG A 72 4.94 0.32 5.54
N ASP A 73 3.86 1.08 5.61
CA ASP A 73 2.52 0.53 5.65
C ASP A 73 1.95 0.29 4.24
N ALA A 74 2.61 0.78 3.18
CA ALA A 74 2.16 0.64 1.79
C ALA A 74 1.81 -0.82 1.43
N MET A 75 2.64 -1.78 1.81
CA MET A 75 2.40 -3.20 1.49
C MET A 75 1.21 -3.76 2.28
N LEU A 76 1.02 -3.33 3.52
CA LEU A 76 -0.13 -3.69 4.34
C LEU A 76 -1.42 -3.12 3.73
N TRP A 77 -1.42 -1.84 3.35
CA TRP A 77 -2.55 -1.19 2.70
C TRP A 77 -2.93 -1.83 1.38
N ARG A 78 -1.96 -2.17 0.52
CA ARG A 78 -2.22 -2.88 -0.74
C ARG A 78 -2.84 -4.23 -0.50
N THR A 79 -2.31 -4.96 0.48
CA THR A 79 -2.81 -6.29 0.82
C THR A 79 -4.23 -6.23 1.36
N TYR A 80 -4.51 -5.29 2.26
CA TYR A 80 -5.84 -5.00 2.78
C TYR A 80 -6.82 -4.64 1.65
N ASP A 81 -6.44 -3.72 0.75
CA ASP A 81 -7.28 -3.28 -0.37
C ASP A 81 -7.62 -4.43 -1.33
N VAL A 82 -6.73 -5.40 -1.54
CA VAL A 82 -7.04 -6.55 -2.39
C VAL A 82 -8.17 -7.38 -1.79
N SER A 83 -8.10 -7.70 -0.50
CA SER A 83 -9.16 -8.42 0.21
C SER A 83 -10.44 -7.63 0.40
N TYR A 84 -10.33 -6.34 0.71
CA TYR A 84 -11.46 -5.50 1.07
C TYR A 84 -12.15 -4.89 -0.16
N ARG A 85 -11.43 -4.65 -1.25
CA ARG A 85 -11.95 -3.98 -2.45
C ARG A 85 -11.91 -4.88 -3.66
N ILE A 86 -10.75 -5.40 -4.06
CA ILE A 86 -10.60 -6.05 -5.37
C ILE A 86 -11.41 -7.34 -5.46
N PHE A 87 -11.18 -8.31 -4.56
CA PHE A 87 -11.86 -9.61 -4.60
C PHE A 87 -13.38 -9.45 -4.49
N PRO A 88 -13.91 -8.66 -3.53
CA PRO A 88 -15.34 -8.40 -3.43
C PRO A 88 -15.92 -7.66 -4.64
N SER A 89 -15.16 -6.72 -5.23
CA SER A 89 -15.64 -5.98 -6.40
C SER A 89 -15.81 -6.90 -7.61
N ILE A 90 -14.91 -7.87 -7.79
CA ILE A 90 -15.02 -8.85 -8.87
C ILE A 90 -16.24 -9.73 -8.68
N ALA A 91 -16.51 -10.18 -7.46
CA ALA A 91 -17.75 -10.90 -7.15
C ALA A 91 -18.99 -10.02 -7.42
N ALA A 92 -18.94 -8.73 -7.09
CA ALA A 92 -20.04 -7.79 -7.31
C ALA A 92 -20.26 -7.39 -8.79
N LEU A 93 -19.37 -7.76 -9.72
CA LEU A 93 -19.56 -7.49 -11.15
C LEU A 93 -20.82 -8.14 -11.73
N SER A 94 -21.37 -9.16 -11.06
CA SER A 94 -22.65 -9.75 -11.48
C SER A 94 -23.80 -8.74 -11.38
N ALA A 95 -23.77 -7.85 -10.38
CA ALA A 95 -24.74 -6.78 -10.24
C ALA A 95 -24.58 -5.69 -11.33
N ASP A 96 -23.40 -5.62 -11.95
CA ASP A 96 -23.12 -4.75 -13.10
C ASP A 96 -23.45 -5.42 -14.45
N GLY A 97 -24.08 -6.60 -14.45
CA GLY A 97 -24.46 -7.33 -15.66
C GLY A 97 -23.35 -8.15 -16.31
N VAL A 98 -22.20 -8.32 -15.65
CA VAL A 98 -21.11 -9.16 -16.18
C VAL A 98 -21.48 -10.64 -16.04
N ALA A 99 -21.26 -11.40 -17.12
CA ALA A 99 -21.55 -12.83 -17.15
C ALA A 99 -20.77 -13.62 -16.08
N THR A 100 -21.47 -14.49 -15.35
CA THR A 100 -20.89 -15.31 -14.27
C THR A 100 -19.69 -16.14 -14.72
N VAL A 101 -19.70 -16.64 -15.97
CA VAL A 101 -18.56 -17.38 -16.53
C VAL A 101 -17.28 -16.54 -16.57
N THR A 102 -17.40 -15.25 -16.91
CA THR A 102 -16.29 -14.30 -16.94
C THR A 102 -15.79 -14.02 -15.53
N ILE A 103 -16.70 -13.79 -14.58
CA ILE A 103 -16.38 -13.55 -13.17
C ILE A 103 -15.63 -14.73 -12.58
N SER A 104 -16.15 -15.95 -12.76
CA SER A 104 -15.52 -17.19 -12.27
C SER A 104 -14.12 -17.40 -12.85
N ARG A 105 -13.90 -17.03 -14.12
CA ARG A 105 -12.58 -17.15 -14.76
C ARG A 105 -11.57 -16.19 -14.12
N ILE A 106 -11.97 -14.94 -13.88
CA ILE A 106 -11.14 -13.92 -13.23
C ILE A 106 -10.86 -14.30 -11.77
N ASP A 107 -11.89 -14.70 -11.03
CA ASP A 107 -11.77 -15.11 -9.63
C ASP A 107 -10.84 -16.31 -9.46
N LYS A 108 -10.94 -17.32 -10.35
CA LYS A 108 -10.02 -18.47 -10.36
C LYS A 108 -8.57 -18.03 -10.58
N LEU A 109 -8.32 -17.16 -11.56
CA LEU A 109 -6.98 -16.65 -11.84
C LEU A 109 -6.39 -15.93 -10.62
N LEU A 110 -7.18 -15.05 -9.99
CA LEU A 110 -6.74 -14.33 -8.80
C LEU A 110 -6.48 -15.25 -7.62
N LYS A 111 -7.38 -16.18 -7.32
CA LYS A 111 -7.19 -17.14 -6.22
C LYS A 111 -5.97 -18.03 -6.42
N THR A 112 -5.63 -18.34 -7.67
CA THR A 112 -4.44 -19.15 -8.00
C THR A 112 -3.15 -18.35 -7.81
N SER A 113 -3.10 -17.12 -8.29
CA SER A 113 -1.88 -16.30 -8.28
C SER A 113 -1.64 -15.59 -6.94
N TRP A 114 -2.70 -15.26 -6.21
CA TRP A 114 -2.64 -14.41 -5.03
C TRP A 114 -1.78 -14.96 -3.88
N PRO A 115 -1.79 -16.26 -3.53
CA PRO A 115 -0.94 -16.78 -2.47
C PRO A 115 0.56 -16.48 -2.70
N ASN A 116 1.02 -16.60 -3.95
CA ASN A 116 2.41 -16.28 -4.31
C ASN A 116 2.69 -14.78 -4.20
N VAL A 117 1.76 -13.94 -4.68
CA VAL A 117 1.88 -12.47 -4.55
C VAL A 117 1.90 -12.06 -3.09
N LEU A 118 1.02 -12.62 -2.26
CA LEU A 118 0.96 -12.35 -0.83
C LEU A 118 2.26 -12.74 -0.12
N HIS A 119 2.84 -13.89 -0.48
CA HIS A 119 4.13 -14.32 0.06
C HIS A 119 5.26 -13.34 -0.33
N MET A 120 5.31 -12.89 -1.58
CA MET A 120 6.28 -11.89 -2.03
C MET A 120 6.10 -10.54 -1.32
N LEU A 121 4.86 -10.08 -1.14
CA LEU A 121 4.55 -8.84 -0.42
C LEU A 121 4.98 -8.94 1.04
N ASP A 122 4.70 -10.07 1.70
CA ASP A 122 5.06 -10.27 3.11
C ASP A 122 6.59 -10.32 3.30
N ALA A 123 7.31 -11.02 2.41
CA ALA A 123 8.77 -11.07 2.42
C ALA A 123 9.38 -9.67 2.18
N THR A 124 8.82 -8.91 1.24
CA THR A 124 9.26 -7.54 0.94
C THR A 124 8.99 -6.60 2.11
N HIS A 125 7.80 -6.67 2.71
CA HIS A 125 7.42 -5.87 3.87
C HIS A 125 8.35 -6.15 5.06
N ARG A 126 8.67 -7.42 5.35
CA ARG A 126 9.61 -7.76 6.43
C ARG A 126 11.01 -7.16 6.19
N ARG A 127 11.53 -7.24 4.97
CA ARG A 127 12.83 -6.65 4.61
C ARG A 127 12.83 -5.14 4.80
N LEU A 128 11.83 -4.46 4.22
CA LEU A 128 11.70 -3.01 4.35
C LEU A 128 11.54 -2.58 5.81
N LYS A 129 10.78 -3.32 6.61
CA LYS A 129 10.64 -3.05 8.03
C LYS A 129 11.97 -3.18 8.78
N THR A 130 12.74 -4.24 8.54
CA THR A 130 14.08 -4.39 9.14
C THR A 130 15.00 -3.22 8.74
N ASP A 131 15.03 -2.86 7.46
CA ASP A 131 15.87 -1.77 6.97
C ASP A 131 15.44 -0.41 7.56
N GLN A 132 14.15 -0.20 7.75
CA GLN A 132 13.60 1.00 8.39
C GLN A 132 13.85 1.05 9.89
N ASP A 133 13.69 -0.07 10.61
CA ASP A 133 13.99 -0.14 12.05
C ASP A 133 15.48 0.19 12.27
N VAL A 134 16.37 -0.30 11.40
CA VAL A 134 17.80 0.07 11.39
C VAL A 134 17.99 1.57 11.14
N GLU A 135 17.30 2.16 10.17
CA GLU A 135 17.38 3.61 9.93
C GLU A 135 16.86 4.42 11.12
N VAL A 136 15.77 4.00 11.76
CA VAL A 136 15.25 4.65 12.98
C VAL A 136 16.27 4.55 14.12
N ASP A 137 16.91 3.40 14.31
CA ASP A 137 17.99 3.24 15.27
C ASP A 137 19.18 4.16 14.93
N LEU A 138 19.54 4.28 13.66
CA LEU A 138 20.58 5.20 13.20
C LEU A 138 20.18 6.67 13.39
N MET A 139 18.91 7.04 13.27
CA MET A 139 18.38 8.37 13.57
C MET A 139 18.49 8.69 15.05
N ASN A 140 18.06 7.77 15.92
CA ASN A 140 18.15 7.90 17.37
C ASN A 140 19.61 8.03 17.86
N LEU A 141 20.56 7.51 17.08
CA LEU A 141 22.00 7.59 17.35
C LEU A 141 22.71 8.75 16.61
N ASP A 142 21.98 9.63 15.89
CA ASP A 142 22.49 10.72 15.03
C ASP A 142 23.51 10.28 13.95
N LYS A 143 23.35 9.03 13.49
CA LYS A 143 24.20 8.35 12.50
C LYS A 143 23.52 8.12 11.16
N SER A 144 22.23 8.42 11.03
CA SER A 144 21.51 8.31 9.75
C SER A 144 22.00 9.39 8.78
N LYS A 145 22.54 8.96 7.64
CA LYS A 145 22.96 9.86 6.55
C LYS A 145 21.76 10.57 5.91
N ILE A 146 20.62 9.89 5.87
CA ILE A 146 19.36 10.44 5.36
C ILE A 146 18.90 11.55 6.30
N TYR A 147 18.79 11.29 7.61
CA TYR A 147 18.37 12.29 8.59
C TYR A 147 19.28 13.52 8.65
N ARG A 148 20.60 13.34 8.52
CA ARG A 148 21.55 14.45 8.48
C ARG A 148 21.32 15.35 7.25
N ALA A 149 21.13 14.74 6.08
CA ALA A 149 20.77 15.48 4.86
C ALA A 149 19.41 16.20 4.99
N LEU A 150 18.46 15.63 5.72
CA LEU A 150 17.16 16.26 6.02
C LEU A 150 17.30 17.48 6.94
N ARG A 151 18.05 17.37 8.05
CA ARG A 151 18.34 18.52 8.93
C ARG A 151 19.06 19.64 8.20
N GLU A 152 20.00 19.29 7.33
CA GLU A 152 20.74 20.25 6.52
C GLU A 152 19.85 20.91 5.46
N ALA A 153 18.79 20.26 4.97
CA ALA A 153 17.83 20.85 4.04
C ALA A 153 16.79 21.75 4.74
N ASP A 154 16.40 21.43 5.98
CA ASP A 154 15.45 22.22 6.79
C ASP A 154 16.00 23.60 7.17
N THR A 155 17.32 23.78 7.22
CA THR A 155 17.95 25.08 7.52
C THR A 155 17.92 26.09 6.35
N TRP A 156 17.32 25.74 5.20
CA TRP A 156 17.21 26.61 4.02
C TRP A 156 15.82 27.25 3.86
N LEU A 157 14.91 27.02 4.82
CA LEU A 157 13.64 27.72 4.99
C LEU A 157 13.73 28.76 6.11
#